data_AF-A0A3B9XIA4-F1
#
_entry.id   AF-A0A3B9XIA4-F1
#
_cell.length_a   1.000
_cell.length_b   1.000
_cell.length_c   1.000
_cell.angle_alpha   90.00
_cell.angle_beta   90.00
_cell.angle_gamma   90.00
#
_symmetry.space_group_name_H-M   'P 1'
#
loop_
_entity.id
_entity.type
_entity.pdbx_description
1 polymer ?
#
loop_
_entity_poly.entity_id
_entity_poly.type
_entity_poly.pdbx_seq_one_letter_code
_entity_poly.pdbx_strand_id
1 'polypeptide(L)'
;MSLFQSIKSTLKEHGTLHSGMAVCGAPISGYLGRSMSGCKYKGVTHLSITNGRDNVVGGRGRTKPMDDICAGTDTVIVQLGDNNLNNSKAAGQDAKKLANKIIQSGKKCVWIGPASIGTNRCAIKKNQKNAVSNSIKAAIEPLGCKFVDSFSATAKNPPKSKDPMCIHYPGLYGQWADAIKPMLNEALIDGATGGTPGSSSGKKKAIR
;
A
#
# COMPACT_ATOMS: atom_id res chain seq x y z
N MET A 1 3.89 -11.65 -12.67
CA MET A 1 2.84 -11.50 -11.64
C MET A 1 3.33 -10.50 -10.59
N SER A 2 2.51 -9.56 -10.13
CA SER A 2 2.85 -8.62 -9.03
C SER A 2 2.20 -9.02 -7.71
N LEU A 3 2.57 -8.38 -6.58
CA LEU A 3 1.92 -8.61 -5.28
C LEU A 3 0.41 -8.36 -5.38
N PHE A 4 -0.01 -7.24 -5.97
CA PHE A 4 -1.44 -6.90 -6.14
C PHE A 4 -2.22 -7.93 -6.96
N GLN A 5 -1.58 -8.59 -7.94
CA GLN A 5 -2.22 -9.70 -8.64
C GLN A 5 -2.37 -10.92 -7.73
N SER A 6 -1.39 -11.18 -6.86
CA SER A 6 -1.40 -12.30 -5.92
C SER A 6 -2.37 -12.11 -4.74
N ILE A 7 -2.62 -10.87 -4.26
CA ILE A 7 -3.59 -10.58 -3.18
C ILE A 7 -5.01 -10.28 -3.70
N LYS A 8 -5.24 -10.36 -5.01
CA LYS A 8 -6.50 -9.94 -5.64
C LYS A 8 -7.74 -10.65 -5.08
N SER A 9 -7.67 -11.95 -4.83
CA SER A 9 -8.78 -12.73 -4.25
C SER A 9 -9.13 -12.24 -2.85
N THR A 10 -8.11 -12.02 -2.00
CA THR A 10 -8.28 -11.40 -0.69
C THR A 10 -8.98 -10.06 -0.78
N LEU A 11 -8.59 -9.19 -1.72
CA LEU A 11 -9.26 -7.91 -1.90
C LEU A 11 -10.73 -8.06 -2.35
N LYS A 12 -11.08 -9.09 -3.13
CA LYS A 12 -12.47 -9.36 -3.51
C LYS A 12 -13.33 -9.84 -2.34
N GLU A 13 -12.76 -10.63 -1.43
CA GLU A 13 -13.46 -11.16 -0.24
C GLU A 13 -13.95 -10.03 0.69
N HIS A 14 -13.24 -8.90 0.73
CA HIS A 14 -13.58 -7.76 1.61
C HIS A 14 -14.54 -6.74 1.01
N GLY A 15 -15.14 -7.02 -0.15
CA GLY A 15 -16.31 -6.31 -0.71
C GLY A 15 -16.17 -4.80 -0.90
N THR A 16 -14.99 -4.22 -0.71
CA THR A 16 -14.76 -2.78 -0.67
C THR A 16 -14.08 -2.30 -1.94
N LEU A 17 -14.32 -1.03 -2.26
CA LEU A 17 -13.68 -0.39 -3.40
C LEU A 17 -12.21 -0.12 -3.06
N HIS A 18 -11.30 -0.95 -3.58
CA HIS A 18 -9.87 -0.85 -3.30
C HIS A 18 -9.12 -0.11 -4.40
N SER A 19 -8.18 0.75 -4.03
CA SER A 19 -7.18 1.33 -4.94
C SER A 19 -5.78 0.90 -4.52
N GLY A 20 -5.12 0.07 -5.33
CA GLY A 20 -3.74 -0.37 -5.10
C GLY A 20 -2.70 0.56 -5.71
N MET A 21 -1.62 0.89 -4.98
CA MET A 21 -0.48 1.62 -5.52
C MET A 21 0.81 0.79 -5.44
N ALA A 22 1.33 0.35 -6.60
CA ALA A 22 2.62 -0.34 -6.71
C ALA A 22 3.29 -0.10 -8.07
N VAL A 23 3.76 1.12 -8.32
CA VAL A 23 4.52 1.39 -9.55
C VAL A 23 5.97 0.97 -9.34
N CYS A 24 6.45 0.04 -10.18
CA CYS A 24 7.87 -0.32 -10.27
C CYS A 24 8.70 0.97 -10.43
N GLY A 25 9.78 1.12 -9.65
CA GLY A 25 10.64 2.31 -9.73
C GLY A 25 10.07 3.64 -9.21
N ALA A 26 8.80 3.72 -8.78
CA ALA A 26 8.27 4.96 -8.21
C ALA A 26 8.65 5.10 -6.71
N PRO A 27 9.30 6.21 -6.30
CA PRO A 27 9.42 6.55 -4.90
C PRO A 27 8.09 7.06 -4.35
N ILE A 28 7.92 7.06 -3.02
CA ILE A 28 6.71 7.59 -2.36
C ILE A 28 6.41 9.03 -2.80
N SER A 29 7.44 9.88 -2.91
CA SER A 29 7.33 11.27 -3.37
C SER A 29 6.74 11.42 -4.78
N GLY A 30 6.86 10.41 -5.64
CA GLY A 30 6.26 10.41 -6.99
C GLY A 30 4.74 10.44 -7.00
N TYR A 31 4.09 10.12 -5.87
CA TYR A 31 2.65 10.21 -5.68
C TYR A 31 2.21 11.50 -4.99
N LEU A 32 3.15 12.34 -4.53
CA LEU A 32 2.87 13.63 -3.90
C LEU A 32 2.77 14.77 -4.92
N GLY A 33 3.35 14.61 -6.11
CA GLY A 33 3.35 15.59 -7.20
C GLY A 33 2.15 15.48 -8.15
N ARG A 34 1.94 16.51 -8.99
CA ARG A 34 0.93 16.54 -10.06
C ARG A 34 1.37 15.85 -11.36
N SER A 35 2.66 15.55 -11.51
CA SER A 35 3.21 14.93 -12.72
C SER A 35 3.30 13.41 -12.58
N MET A 36 2.70 12.69 -13.53
CA MET A 36 2.78 11.23 -13.61
C MET A 36 4.23 10.78 -13.76
N SER A 37 4.80 10.12 -12.75
CA SER A 37 6.12 9.48 -12.90
C SER A 37 5.95 8.23 -13.75
N GLY A 38 6.55 8.24 -14.94
CA GLY A 38 6.54 7.14 -15.88
C GLY A 38 7.51 6.02 -15.45
N CYS A 39 7.02 4.81 -15.27
CA CYS A 39 7.86 3.63 -15.21
C CYS A 39 8.06 3.05 -16.61
N LYS A 40 9.33 2.83 -17.01
CA LYS A 40 9.68 2.07 -18.22
C LYS A 40 9.31 0.58 -18.14
N TYR A 41 9.07 0.04 -16.94
CA TYR A 41 8.75 -1.36 -16.70
C TYR A 41 7.24 -1.59 -16.58
N LYS A 42 6.76 -2.71 -17.15
CA LYS A 42 5.35 -3.16 -17.11
C LYS A 42 4.97 -3.68 -15.72
N GLY A 43 4.77 -2.79 -14.74
CA GLY A 43 4.27 -3.10 -13.40
C GLY A 43 2.79 -2.71 -13.22
N VAL A 44 2.05 -3.42 -12.36
CA VAL A 44 0.64 -3.10 -12.05
C VAL A 44 0.60 -1.76 -11.32
N THR A 45 0.21 -0.73 -12.06
CA THR A 45 0.33 0.68 -11.66
C THR A 45 -0.80 1.10 -10.73
N HIS A 46 -1.96 0.46 -10.91
CA HIS A 46 -3.17 0.69 -10.15
C HIS A 46 -4.09 -0.53 -10.31
N LEU A 47 -4.55 -1.09 -9.19
CA LEU A 47 -5.64 -2.08 -9.16
C LEU A 47 -6.83 -1.39 -8.51
N SER A 48 -7.86 -1.09 -9.29
CA SER A 48 -9.17 -0.72 -8.74
C SER A 48 -10.10 -1.92 -8.82
N ILE A 49 -10.66 -2.35 -7.69
CA ILE A 49 -11.72 -3.35 -7.64
C ILE A 49 -13.00 -2.59 -7.32
N THR A 50 -13.91 -2.50 -8.29
CA THR A 50 -15.19 -1.79 -8.12
C THR A 50 -16.36 -2.71 -8.37
N ASN A 51 -17.22 -2.93 -7.37
CA ASN A 51 -18.41 -3.78 -7.48
C ASN A 51 -18.09 -5.17 -8.08
N GLY A 52 -17.01 -5.79 -7.61
CA GLY A 52 -16.53 -7.10 -8.10
C GLY A 52 -15.89 -7.08 -9.50
N ARG A 53 -15.84 -5.93 -10.18
CA ARG A 53 -15.18 -5.75 -11.48
C ARG A 53 -13.76 -5.27 -11.31
N ASP A 54 -12.87 -5.88 -12.08
CA ASP A 54 -11.44 -5.59 -12.03
C ASP A 54 -11.09 -4.50 -13.05
N ASN A 55 -10.78 -3.30 -12.57
CA ASN A 55 -10.14 -2.26 -13.38
C ASN A 55 -8.64 -2.34 -13.16
N VAL A 56 -8.00 -3.35 -13.78
CA VAL A 56 -6.55 -3.44 -13.84
C VAL A 56 -6.07 -2.47 -14.90
N VAL A 57 -5.52 -1.32 -14.51
CA VAL A 57 -4.83 -0.45 -15.47
C VAL A 57 -3.44 -1.03 -15.72
N GLY A 58 -3.38 -2.05 -16.57
CA GLY A 58 -2.16 -2.63 -17.10
C GLY A 58 -1.70 -1.84 -18.32
N GLY A 59 -0.80 -0.88 -18.12
CA GLY A 59 -0.24 -0.05 -19.19
C GLY A 59 0.98 0.73 -18.70
N ARG A 60 1.80 1.26 -19.62
CA ARG A 60 3.06 2.00 -19.32
C ARG A 60 2.88 2.87 -18.07
N GLY A 61 3.57 2.50 -16.99
CA GLY A 61 3.16 2.85 -15.64
C GLY A 61 3.20 4.34 -15.39
N ARG A 62 2.05 4.96 -15.19
CA ARG A 62 1.93 6.37 -14.83
C ARG A 62 1.22 6.44 -13.48
N THR A 63 1.87 7.05 -12.49
CA THR A 63 1.19 7.37 -11.22
C THR A 63 -0.04 8.22 -11.52
N LYS A 64 -1.16 7.95 -10.84
CA LYS A 64 -2.34 8.83 -10.88
C LYS A 64 -2.24 9.86 -9.75
N PRO A 65 -2.77 11.08 -9.94
CA PRO A 65 -3.02 12.00 -8.84
C PRO A 65 -3.83 11.32 -7.73
N MET A 66 -3.60 11.72 -6.47
CA MET A 66 -4.26 11.11 -5.31
C MET A 66 -5.78 11.25 -5.35
N ASP A 67 -6.28 12.38 -5.87
CA ASP A 67 -7.71 12.65 -5.98
C ASP A 67 -8.40 11.61 -6.88
N ASP A 68 -7.77 11.23 -7.98
CA ASP A 68 -8.25 10.17 -8.88
C ASP A 68 -8.18 8.78 -8.26
N ILE A 69 -7.21 8.55 -7.37
CA ILE A 69 -7.05 7.26 -6.66
C ILE A 69 -8.14 7.11 -5.58
N CYS A 70 -8.47 8.20 -4.90
CA CYS A 70 -9.49 8.25 -3.87
C CYS A 70 -10.92 8.28 -4.45
N ALA A 71 -11.09 8.80 -5.68
CA ALA A 71 -12.39 8.85 -6.34
C ALA A 71 -12.98 7.43 -6.49
N GLY A 72 -14.18 7.23 -5.93
CA GLY A 72 -14.87 5.94 -6.02
C GLY A 72 -14.17 4.77 -5.31
N THR A 73 -13.31 5.03 -4.31
CA THR A 73 -12.77 3.98 -3.43
C THR A 73 -13.09 4.22 -1.96
N ASP A 74 -13.17 3.16 -1.17
CA ASP A 74 -13.37 3.23 0.30
C ASP A 74 -12.05 3.05 1.03
N THR A 75 -11.17 2.21 0.46
CA THR A 75 -9.88 1.84 1.04
C THR A 75 -8.78 2.00 0.01
N VAL A 76 -7.76 2.78 0.36
CA VAL A 76 -6.52 2.89 -0.42
C VAL A 76 -5.49 1.95 0.18
N ILE A 77 -4.96 1.07 -0.66
CA ILE A 77 -3.90 0.12 -0.29
C ILE A 77 -2.60 0.57 -0.96
N VAL A 78 -1.62 0.93 -0.15
CA VAL A 78 -0.32 1.43 -0.61
C VAL A 78 0.72 0.32 -0.46
N GLN A 79 1.44 -0.02 -1.53
CA GLN A 79 2.64 -0.86 -1.46
C GLN A 79 3.81 -0.09 -2.06
N LEU A 80 4.48 0.68 -1.21
CA LEU A 80 5.63 1.52 -1.58
C LEU A 80 6.70 1.45 -0.48
N GLY A 81 7.95 1.77 -0.85
CA GLY A 81 9.09 1.84 0.07
C GLY A 81 10.37 1.23 -0.51
N ASP A 82 10.27 0.27 -1.42
CA ASP A 82 11.44 -0.41 -2.01
C ASP A 82 12.32 0.51 -2.88
N ASN A 83 11.81 1.65 -3.34
CA ASN A 83 12.59 2.64 -4.07
C ASN A 83 13.17 3.74 -3.15
N ASN A 84 12.92 3.68 -1.85
CA ASN A 84 13.34 4.67 -0.85
C ASN A 84 14.46 4.15 0.07
N LEU A 85 15.09 3.02 -0.27
CA LEU A 85 16.08 2.31 0.57
C LEU A 85 17.29 3.16 0.99
N ASN A 86 17.62 4.19 0.21
CA ASN A 86 18.79 5.03 0.48
C ASN A 86 18.52 6.09 1.57
N ASN A 87 17.26 6.35 1.95
CA ASN A 87 16.92 7.35 2.96
C ASN A 87 15.59 7.00 3.66
N SER A 88 15.67 6.24 4.76
CA SER A 88 14.50 5.83 5.53
C SER A 88 13.73 7.01 6.13
N LYS A 89 14.44 8.02 6.65
CA LYS A 89 13.83 9.23 7.22
C LYS A 89 12.96 9.96 6.20
N ALA A 90 13.48 10.17 4.99
CA ALA A 90 12.71 10.79 3.90
C ALA A 90 11.52 9.89 3.49
N ALA A 91 11.70 8.57 3.45
CA ALA A 91 10.62 7.63 3.18
C ALA A 91 9.46 7.78 4.19
N GLY A 92 9.76 7.87 5.49
CA GLY A 92 8.75 8.11 6.53
C GLY A 92 8.07 9.47 6.39
N GLN A 93 8.82 10.53 6.10
CA GLN A 93 8.25 11.87 5.88
C GLN A 93 7.29 11.91 4.69
N ASP A 94 7.68 11.29 3.57
CA ASP A 94 6.83 11.21 2.37
C ASP A 94 5.62 10.30 2.60
N ALA A 95 5.79 9.19 3.34
CA ALA A 95 4.69 8.32 3.73
C ALA A 95 3.67 9.05 4.60
N LYS A 96 4.13 9.85 5.57
CA LYS A 96 3.26 10.69 6.40
C LYS A 96 2.41 11.65 5.55
N LYS A 97 3.04 12.35 4.61
CA LYS A 97 2.33 13.29 3.72
C LYS A 97 1.29 12.56 2.86
N LEU A 98 1.65 11.40 2.33
CA LEU A 98 0.78 10.60 1.48
C LEU A 98 -0.41 10.02 2.27
N ALA A 99 -0.15 9.44 3.43
CA ALA A 99 -1.18 8.90 4.32
C ALA A 99 -2.14 10.02 4.78
N ASN A 100 -1.64 11.20 5.14
CA ASN A 100 -2.48 12.35 5.46
C ASN A 100 -3.45 12.70 4.33
N LYS A 101 -3.01 12.71 3.06
CA LYS A 101 -3.90 12.98 1.93
C LYS A 101 -5.01 11.93 1.79
N ILE A 102 -4.67 10.65 1.98
CA ILE A 102 -5.64 9.55 1.93
C ILE A 102 -6.70 9.71 3.03
N ILE A 103 -6.25 9.93 4.27
CA ILE A 103 -7.13 10.09 5.44
C ILE A 103 -8.00 11.36 5.33
N GLN A 104 -7.42 12.49 4.89
CA GLN A 104 -8.16 13.73 4.65
C GLN A 104 -9.23 13.59 3.56
N SER A 105 -9.07 12.64 2.64
CA SER A 105 -10.08 12.30 1.62
C SER A 105 -11.19 11.39 2.17
N GLY A 106 -11.21 11.15 3.47
CA GLY A 106 -12.19 10.28 4.16
C GLY A 106 -12.02 8.80 3.86
N LYS A 107 -10.84 8.38 3.36
CA LYS A 107 -10.59 7.01 2.93
C LYS A 107 -9.84 6.22 3.99
N LYS A 108 -10.10 4.92 4.04
CA LYS A 108 -9.30 3.99 4.84
C LYS A 108 -7.93 3.84 4.20
N CYS A 109 -6.91 3.72 5.04
CA CYS A 109 -5.53 3.62 4.60
C CYS A 109 -4.94 2.31 5.12
N VAL A 110 -4.45 1.47 4.21
CA VAL A 110 -3.66 0.29 4.52
C VAL A 110 -2.34 0.40 3.78
N TRP A 111 -1.23 0.24 4.49
CA TRP A 111 0.11 0.31 3.90
C TRP A 111 0.84 -1.02 4.07
N ILE A 112 1.23 -1.63 2.97
CA ILE A 112 2.07 -2.83 2.94
C ILE A 112 3.53 -2.41 2.86
N GLY A 113 4.29 -2.70 3.91
CA GLY A 113 5.72 -2.40 3.98
C GLY A 113 6.55 -3.21 2.96
N PRO A 114 7.84 -2.88 2.81
CA PRO A 114 8.79 -3.69 2.06
C PRO A 114 8.85 -5.14 2.58
N ALA A 115 8.98 -6.13 1.69
CA ALA A 115 9.34 -7.48 2.10
C ALA A 115 10.81 -7.57 2.52
N SER A 116 11.16 -8.57 3.32
CA SER A 116 12.53 -8.98 3.57
C SER A 116 13.20 -9.50 2.28
N ILE A 117 14.51 -9.77 2.34
CA ILE A 117 15.26 -10.29 1.20
C ILE A 117 16.34 -11.27 1.64
N GLY A 118 16.41 -12.41 0.94
CA GLY A 118 17.13 -13.60 1.40
C GLY A 118 18.49 -13.86 0.79
N THR A 119 18.98 -12.98 -0.08
CA THR A 119 20.20 -13.19 -0.84
C THR A 119 21.37 -12.44 -0.20
N ASN A 120 22.50 -13.12 0.05
CA ASN A 120 23.68 -12.55 0.74
C ASN A 120 24.19 -11.26 0.08
N ARG A 121 24.21 -11.19 -1.25
CA ARG A 121 24.56 -9.98 -2.01
C ARG A 121 23.68 -8.76 -1.70
N CYS A 122 22.50 -8.98 -1.10
CA CYS A 122 21.52 -7.96 -0.73
C CYS A 122 21.50 -7.70 0.78
N ALA A 123 22.50 -8.14 1.56
CA ALA A 123 22.51 -7.97 3.02
C ALA A 123 22.37 -6.50 3.46
N ILE A 124 23.09 -5.58 2.82
CA ILE A 124 22.96 -4.13 3.06
C ILE A 124 21.52 -3.66 2.76
N LYS A 125 20.95 -4.13 1.64
CA LYS A 125 19.57 -3.80 1.23
C LYS A 125 18.53 -4.39 2.19
N LYS A 126 18.80 -5.53 2.82
CA LYS A 126 17.94 -6.11 3.87
C LYS A 126 17.82 -5.16 5.06
N ASN A 127 18.94 -4.63 5.55
CA ASN A 127 18.94 -3.67 6.66
C ASN A 127 18.24 -2.36 6.27
N GLN A 128 18.48 -1.87 5.04
CA GLN A 128 17.79 -0.69 4.52
C GLN A 128 16.28 -0.90 4.40
N LYS A 129 15.83 -2.08 3.94
CA LYS A 129 14.40 -2.45 3.87
C LYS A 129 13.76 -2.44 5.26
N ASN A 130 14.43 -2.99 6.27
CA ASN A 130 13.96 -2.92 7.66
C ASN A 130 13.85 -1.47 8.15
N ALA A 131 14.88 -0.66 7.93
CA ALA A 131 14.90 0.74 8.36
C ALA A 131 13.79 1.57 7.68
N VAL A 132 13.56 1.37 6.38
CA VAL A 132 12.44 1.99 5.65
C VAL A 132 11.10 1.50 6.19
N SER A 133 10.93 0.19 6.39
CA SER A 133 9.69 -0.41 6.94
C SER A 133 9.31 0.26 8.27
N ASN A 134 10.25 0.31 9.22
CA ASN A 134 10.04 0.90 10.54
C ASN A 134 9.76 2.41 10.46
N SER A 135 10.48 3.13 9.59
CA SER A 135 10.26 4.57 9.43
C SER A 135 8.91 4.90 8.81
N ILE A 136 8.40 4.07 7.88
CA ILE A 136 7.06 4.21 7.31
C ILE A 136 6.01 3.92 8.38
N LYS A 137 6.11 2.78 9.07
CA LYS A 137 5.20 2.36 10.13
C LYS A 137 4.99 3.46 11.17
N ALA A 138 6.09 3.93 11.77
CA ALA A 138 6.08 4.97 12.80
C ALA A 138 5.47 6.30 12.32
N ALA A 139 5.53 6.58 11.01
CA ALA A 139 5.05 7.83 10.44
C ALA A 139 3.54 7.82 10.13
N ILE A 140 2.96 6.66 9.80
CA ILE A 140 1.59 6.56 9.30
C ILE A 140 0.59 6.01 10.33
N GLU A 141 1.02 5.17 11.28
CA GLU A 141 0.13 4.59 12.29
C GLU A 141 -0.53 5.67 13.17
N PRO A 142 0.17 6.74 13.63
CA PRO A 142 -0.46 7.83 14.37
C PRO A 142 -1.54 8.60 13.59
N LEU A 143 -1.59 8.45 12.25
CA LEU A 143 -2.61 9.06 11.40
C LEU A 143 -3.84 8.16 11.21
N GLY A 144 -3.85 6.97 11.80
CA GLY A 144 -4.91 5.97 11.63
C GLY A 144 -4.75 5.08 10.40
N CYS A 145 -3.61 5.12 9.71
CA CYS A 145 -3.31 4.16 8.64
C CYS A 145 -2.85 2.82 9.23
N LYS A 146 -3.42 1.70 8.79
CA LYS A 146 -3.01 0.36 9.21
C LYS A 146 -1.73 -0.05 8.48
N PHE A 147 -0.76 -0.58 9.19
CA PHE A 147 0.50 -1.05 8.61
C PHE A 147 0.58 -2.58 8.58
N VAL A 148 0.82 -3.14 7.40
CA VAL A 148 1.12 -4.56 7.19
C VAL A 148 2.63 -4.72 7.16
N ASP A 149 3.21 -5.20 8.26
CA ASP A 149 4.64 -5.50 8.40
C ASP A 149 5.08 -6.72 7.58
N SER A 150 5.18 -6.48 6.28
CA SER A 150 5.66 -7.44 5.31
C SER A 150 7.11 -7.87 5.54
N PHE A 151 7.93 -7.05 6.19
CA PHE A 151 9.34 -7.35 6.39
C PHE A 151 9.47 -8.53 7.35
N SER A 152 8.83 -8.41 8.51
CA SER A 152 8.80 -9.47 9.53
C SER A 152 8.10 -10.73 9.03
N ALA A 153 6.95 -10.58 8.36
CA ALA A 153 6.19 -11.71 7.81
C ALA A 153 6.99 -12.58 6.84
N THR A 154 7.91 -11.97 6.07
CA THR A 154 8.74 -12.68 5.10
C THR A 154 10.13 -13.02 5.64
N ALA A 155 10.50 -12.64 6.86
CA ALA A 155 11.87 -12.79 7.36
C ALA A 155 12.34 -14.25 7.48
N LYS A 156 11.43 -15.18 7.78
CA LYS A 156 11.73 -16.62 7.90
C LYS A 156 11.99 -17.28 6.54
N ASN A 157 11.22 -16.89 5.53
CA ASN A 157 11.32 -17.39 4.17
C ASN A 157 11.42 -16.20 3.19
N PRO A 158 12.56 -15.48 3.21
CA PRO A 158 12.64 -14.21 2.51
C PRO A 158 12.68 -14.42 1.00
N PRO A 159 11.93 -13.63 0.22
CA PRO A 159 11.96 -13.74 -1.22
C PRO A 159 13.37 -13.46 -1.74
N LYS A 160 13.80 -14.23 -2.73
CA LYS A 160 15.11 -14.10 -3.37
C LYS A 160 14.99 -13.13 -4.54
N SER A 161 15.92 -12.18 -4.66
CA SER A 161 16.00 -11.27 -5.79
C SER A 161 17.14 -11.65 -6.72
N LYS A 162 16.85 -11.76 -8.03
CA LYS A 162 17.84 -11.90 -9.10
C LYS A 162 18.27 -10.55 -9.69
N ASP A 163 17.57 -9.47 -9.36
CA ASP A 163 17.91 -8.11 -9.78
C ASP A 163 19.08 -7.53 -8.95
N PRO A 164 20.09 -6.89 -9.56
CA PRO A 164 21.20 -6.25 -8.86
C PRO A 164 20.77 -5.17 -7.86
N MET A 165 19.61 -4.54 -8.07
CA MET A 165 19.08 -3.52 -7.16
C MET A 165 18.43 -4.11 -5.91
N CYS A 166 18.17 -5.43 -5.88
CA CYS A 166 17.52 -6.12 -4.78
C CYS A 166 16.09 -5.62 -4.49
N ILE A 167 15.40 -5.13 -5.53
CA ILE A 167 14.06 -4.51 -5.42
C ILE A 167 12.99 -5.43 -5.99
N HIS A 168 13.32 -6.23 -7.01
CA HIS A 168 12.35 -7.10 -7.68
C HIS A 168 12.36 -8.53 -7.13
N TYR A 169 11.19 -9.16 -7.07
CA TYR A 169 10.98 -10.52 -6.53
C TYR A 169 10.35 -11.47 -7.56
N PRO A 170 10.97 -11.65 -8.75
CA PRO A 170 10.37 -12.42 -9.83
C PRO A 170 10.05 -13.86 -9.40
N GLY A 171 8.79 -14.28 -9.61
CA GLY A 171 8.30 -15.63 -9.33
C GLY A 171 7.88 -15.91 -7.88
N LEU A 172 8.04 -14.97 -6.95
CA LEU A 172 7.81 -15.22 -5.51
C LEU A 172 6.72 -14.34 -4.89
N TYR A 173 6.00 -13.56 -5.70
CA TYR A 173 4.90 -12.71 -5.22
C TYR A 173 3.75 -13.49 -4.59
N GLY A 174 3.54 -14.77 -4.97
CA GLY A 174 2.56 -15.65 -4.32
C GLY A 174 2.95 -15.97 -2.87
N GLN A 175 4.19 -16.42 -2.64
CA GLN A 175 4.69 -16.69 -1.28
C GLN A 175 4.68 -15.44 -0.41
N TRP A 176 5.01 -14.29 -0.99
CA TRP A 176 4.90 -13.01 -0.30
C TRP A 176 3.43 -12.72 0.07
N ALA A 177 2.51 -12.82 -0.89
CA ALA A 177 1.07 -12.63 -0.64
C ALA A 177 0.55 -13.54 0.47
N ASP A 178 0.90 -14.82 0.45
CA ASP A 178 0.49 -15.79 1.46
C ASP A 178 1.01 -15.43 2.85
N ALA A 179 2.27 -14.99 2.95
CA ALA A 179 2.88 -14.60 4.23
C ALA A 179 2.20 -13.38 4.86
N ILE A 180 1.75 -12.41 4.06
CA ILE A 180 1.09 -11.20 4.56
C ILE A 180 -0.44 -11.34 4.66
N LYS A 181 -1.03 -12.38 4.09
CA LYS A 181 -2.49 -12.55 3.99
C LYS A 181 -3.22 -12.40 5.33
N PRO A 182 -2.79 -13.03 6.44
CA PRO A 182 -3.48 -12.90 7.73
C PRO A 182 -3.53 -11.44 8.22
N MET A 183 -2.39 -10.75 8.15
CA MET A 183 -2.26 -9.36 8.59
C MET A 183 -3.00 -8.39 7.67
N LEU A 184 -2.99 -8.66 6.37
CA LEU A 184 -3.74 -7.88 5.40
C LEU A 184 -5.25 -8.02 5.64
N ASN A 185 -5.74 -9.24 5.91
CA ASN A 185 -7.14 -9.47 6.27
C ASN A 185 -7.54 -8.69 7.52
N GLU A 186 -6.73 -8.77 8.58
CA GLU A 186 -6.96 -8.02 9.81
C GLU A 186 -7.00 -6.50 9.56
N ALA A 187 -6.02 -5.97 8.81
CA ALA A 187 -5.97 -4.54 8.47
C ALA A 187 -7.18 -4.07 7.66
N LEU A 188 -7.75 -4.93 6.80
CA LEU A 188 -8.94 -4.63 6.00
C LEU A 188 -10.23 -4.69 6.83
N ILE A 189 -10.33 -5.64 7.78
CA ILE A 189 -11.48 -5.78 8.69
C ILE A 189 -11.50 -4.66 9.73
N ASP A 190 -10.37 -4.37 10.37
CA ASP A 190 -10.28 -3.29 11.36
C ASP A 190 -10.55 -1.92 10.75
N GLY A 191 -10.21 -1.76 9.46
CA GLY A 191 -10.58 -0.57 8.70
C GLY A 191 -12.09 -0.48 8.50
N ALA A 192 -12.85 -1.58 8.49
CA ALA A 192 -14.29 -1.63 8.23
C ALA A 192 -15.12 -0.74 9.18
N THR A 193 -14.68 -0.58 10.43
CA THR A 193 -15.48 -0.01 11.53
C THR A 193 -15.28 1.50 11.78
N GLY A 194 -14.33 2.16 11.11
CA GLY A 194 -13.88 3.52 11.46
C GLY A 194 -14.55 4.71 10.76
N GLY A 195 -15.67 4.55 10.05
CA GLY A 195 -16.20 5.63 9.21
C GLY A 195 -17.71 5.75 9.22
N THR A 196 -18.27 6.46 10.21
CA THR A 196 -19.22 7.58 10.06
C THR A 196 -19.51 8.13 11.47
N PRO A 197 -19.10 9.35 11.86
CA PRO A 197 -19.75 10.04 12.96
C PRO A 197 -21.18 10.32 12.49
N GLY A 198 -22.13 9.51 12.95
CA GLY A 198 -23.54 9.75 12.70
C GLY A 198 -23.89 11.14 13.19
N SER A 199 -24.18 12.04 12.25
CA SER A 199 -24.84 13.31 12.53
C SER A 199 -26.23 12.99 13.09
N SER A 200 -26.34 12.90 14.41
CA SER A 200 -27.63 12.88 15.10
C SER A 200 -28.17 14.31 15.09
N SER A 201 -28.77 14.70 13.97
CA SER A 201 -29.62 15.89 13.92
C SER A 201 -30.78 15.71 14.89
N GLY A 202 -30.64 16.26 16.09
CA GLY A 202 -31.70 16.34 17.08
C GLY A 202 -32.88 17.13 16.52
N LYS A 203 -33.98 16.42 16.21
CA LYS A 203 -35.31 17.02 16.17
C LYS A 203 -36.03 16.65 17.45
N LYS A 204 -35.91 17.50 18.48
CA LYS A 204 -36.88 17.54 19.58
C LYS A 204 -38.21 18.01 18.99
N LYS A 205 -39.15 17.09 18.83
CA LYS A 205 -40.55 17.42 18.54
C LYS A 205 -41.19 17.78 19.88
N ALA A 206 -41.41 19.07 20.11
CA ALA A 206 -42.25 19.53 21.20
C ALA A 206 -43.69 19.14 20.88
N ILE A 207 -44.30 18.32 21.74
CA ILE A 207 -45.74 18.06 21.75
C ILE A 207 -46.31 19.08 22.73
N ARG A 208 -47.25 19.90 22.23
CA ARG A 208 -48.16 20.70 23.05
C ARG A 208 -49.44 19.89 23.25
#